data_AF-A0A9E3CR51-F1
#
_entry.id   AF-A0A9E3CR51-F1
#
_cell.length_a   1.000
_cell.length_b   1.000
_cell.length_c   1.000
_cell.angle_alpha   90.00
_cell.angle_beta   90.00
_cell.angle_gamma   90.00
#
_symmetry.space_group_name_H-M   'P 1'
#
loop_
_entity.id
_entity.type
_entity.pdbx_description
1 polymer ?
#
loop_
_entity_poly.entity_id
_entity_poly.type
_entity_poly.pdbx_seq_one_letter_code
_entity_poly.pdbx_strand_id
1 'polypeptide(L)'
;MTGDVRQTTRDGTRRLRVRYALLTAALFAPLLYSFLAVRNVYPFAASTMMMSGGDPGRGATFYRLRGETVAGESIDLPPAQLTDALSWRHWSLVGAVVENKQFTIHSPNPANLMLADAAGGVERLPRAARLPELLRAWGGIYNSRLPEGSAKRLRAVRLDVYRWDGRAYEDYEHLVESWRAEL
;
A
#
# COMPACT_ATOMS: atom_id res chain seq x y z
N MET A 1 -53.14 -0.07 -55.07
CA MET A 1 -51.86 -0.80 -54.90
C MET A 1 -50.93 0.04 -54.03
N THR A 2 -51.06 -0.05 -52.70
CA THR A 2 -50.27 0.76 -51.74
C THR A 2 -50.30 0.08 -50.38
N GLY A 3 -49.80 -1.15 -50.32
CA GLY A 3 -49.87 -1.93 -49.09
C GLY A 3 -48.81 -3.01 -49.04
N ASP A 4 -47.53 -2.67 -49.19
CA ASP A 4 -46.47 -3.64 -48.89
C ASP A 4 -45.06 -3.09 -48.56
N VAL A 5 -44.91 -1.77 -48.34
CA VAL A 5 -43.58 -1.18 -48.05
C VAL A 5 -43.33 -0.99 -46.54
N ARG A 6 -44.38 -0.98 -45.72
CA ARG A 6 -44.26 -0.75 -44.26
C ARG A 6 -43.98 -2.01 -43.43
N GLN A 7 -44.19 -3.21 -43.97
CA GLN A 7 -43.96 -4.46 -43.22
C GLN A 7 -42.48 -4.91 -43.26
N THR A 8 -41.83 -4.80 -44.42
CA THR A 8 -40.42 -5.21 -44.62
C THR A 8 -39.43 -4.45 -43.72
N THR A 9 -39.68 -3.17 -43.46
CA THR A 9 -38.84 -2.34 -42.58
C THR A 9 -38.97 -2.72 -41.11
N ARG A 10 -40.15 -3.18 -40.67
CA ARG A 10 -40.41 -3.55 -39.27
C ARG A 10 -39.74 -4.87 -38.90
N ASP A 11 -39.77 -5.84 -39.81
CA ASP A 11 -39.11 -7.15 -39.63
C ASP A 11 -37.59 -7.05 -39.68
N GLY A 12 -37.04 -6.23 -40.60
CA GLY A 12 -35.62 -5.92 -40.62
C GLY A 12 -35.14 -5.26 -39.32
N THR A 13 -35.90 -4.29 -38.81
CA THR A 13 -35.60 -3.61 -37.54
C THR A 13 -35.69 -4.56 -36.35
N ARG A 14 -36.68 -5.44 -36.31
CA ARG A 14 -36.84 -6.45 -35.24
C ARG A 14 -35.67 -7.43 -35.26
N ARG A 15 -35.27 -7.91 -36.44
CA ARG A 15 -34.13 -8.83 -36.61
C ARG A 15 -32.80 -8.18 -36.22
N LEU A 16 -32.61 -6.90 -36.56
CA LEU A 16 -31.46 -6.11 -36.13
C LEU A 16 -31.41 -5.96 -34.61
N ARG A 17 -32.54 -5.61 -33.97
CA ARG A 17 -32.63 -5.51 -32.50
C ARG A 17 -32.32 -6.84 -31.81
N VAL A 18 -32.84 -7.95 -32.33
CA VAL A 18 -32.55 -9.30 -31.81
C VAL A 18 -31.06 -9.61 -31.96
N ARG A 19 -30.47 -9.30 -33.12
CA ARG A 19 -29.04 -9.54 -33.36
C ARG A 19 -28.15 -8.73 -32.42
N TYR A 20 -28.46 -7.45 -32.22
CA TYR A 20 -27.72 -6.62 -31.28
C TYR A 20 -27.92 -7.06 -29.84
N ALA A 21 -29.14 -7.43 -29.43
CA ALA A 21 -29.39 -7.97 -28.10
C ALA A 21 -28.59 -9.26 -27.84
N LEU A 22 -28.52 -10.16 -28.83
CA LEU A 22 -27.70 -11.38 -28.74
C LEU A 22 -26.21 -11.06 -28.67
N LEU A 23 -25.71 -10.09 -29.43
CA LEU A 23 -24.30 -9.67 -29.37
C LEU A 23 -23.95 -9.01 -28.04
N THR A 24 -24.83 -8.15 -27.53
CA THR A 24 -24.70 -7.55 -26.20
C THR A 24 -24.71 -8.63 -25.12
N ALA A 25 -25.64 -9.58 -25.17
CA ALA A 25 -25.65 -10.69 -24.23
C ALA A 25 -24.38 -11.55 -24.35
N ALA A 26 -23.92 -11.86 -25.56
CA ALA A 26 -22.69 -12.62 -25.77
C ALA A 26 -21.43 -11.92 -25.24
N LEU A 27 -21.39 -10.58 -25.29
CA LEU A 27 -20.28 -9.79 -24.75
C LEU A 27 -20.36 -9.68 -23.22
N PHE A 28 -21.54 -9.38 -22.68
CA PHE A 28 -21.70 -9.02 -21.27
C PHE A 28 -22.05 -10.20 -20.35
N ALA A 29 -22.64 -11.28 -20.86
CA ALA A 29 -22.94 -12.46 -20.03
C ALA A 29 -21.68 -13.14 -19.49
N PRO A 30 -20.57 -13.30 -20.25
CA PRO A 30 -19.31 -13.81 -19.70
C PRO A 30 -18.70 -12.88 -18.67
N LEU A 31 -18.82 -11.56 -18.86
CA LEU A 31 -18.38 -10.54 -17.89
C LEU A 31 -19.21 -10.59 -16.61
N LEU A 32 -20.53 -10.69 -16.72
CA LEU A 32 -21.45 -10.79 -15.59
C LEU A 32 -21.28 -12.13 -14.88
N TYR A 33 -21.11 -13.23 -15.62
CA TYR A 33 -20.77 -14.53 -15.07
C TYR A 33 -19.41 -14.48 -14.36
N SER A 34 -18.42 -13.80 -14.92
CA SER A 34 -17.14 -13.57 -14.23
C SER A 34 -17.39 -12.81 -12.92
N PHE A 35 -18.14 -11.72 -12.93
CA PHE A 35 -18.50 -11.00 -11.70
C PHE A 35 -19.26 -11.85 -10.66
N LEU A 36 -20.13 -12.76 -11.10
CA LEU A 36 -20.98 -13.57 -10.20
C LEU A 36 -20.33 -14.88 -9.74
N ALA A 37 -19.53 -15.52 -10.60
CA ALA A 37 -18.84 -16.79 -10.33
C ALA A 37 -17.45 -16.55 -9.74
N VAL A 38 -16.76 -15.49 -10.19
CA VAL A 38 -15.50 -15.01 -9.62
C VAL A 38 -15.80 -14.06 -8.46
N ARG A 39 -16.56 -14.54 -7.47
CA ARG A 39 -16.84 -13.78 -6.23
C ARG A 39 -15.61 -13.57 -5.34
N ASN A 40 -14.47 -14.12 -5.73
CA ASN A 40 -13.20 -14.03 -4.98
C ASN A 40 -12.01 -13.52 -5.81
N VAL A 41 -12.17 -13.01 -7.04
CA VAL A 41 -11.04 -12.53 -7.86
C VAL A 41 -11.35 -11.29 -8.71
N TYR A 42 -11.45 -10.15 -8.02
CA TYR A 42 -11.31 -8.77 -8.48
C TYR A 42 -12.55 -7.83 -8.51
N PRO A 43 -12.44 -6.61 -7.95
CA PRO A 43 -11.21 -6.02 -7.47
C PRO A 43 -10.80 -6.54 -6.10
N PHE A 44 -9.71 -7.32 -6.01
CA PHE A 44 -8.87 -7.23 -4.84
C PHE A 44 -8.49 -5.76 -4.94
N ALA A 45 -9.01 -4.93 -4.07
CA ALA A 45 -8.41 -3.63 -3.90
C ALA A 45 -6.91 -3.91 -3.71
N ALA A 46 -6.01 -3.09 -4.25
CA ALA A 46 -4.58 -3.29 -4.03
C ALA A 46 -4.24 -3.45 -2.52
N SER A 47 -5.14 -2.99 -1.63
CA SER A 47 -5.14 -3.25 -0.18
C SER A 47 -5.17 -4.73 0.22
N THR A 48 -5.83 -5.56 -0.58
CA THR A 48 -5.99 -7.01 -0.38
C THR A 48 -4.84 -7.83 -0.97
N MET A 49 -3.98 -7.24 -1.83
CA MET A 49 -2.67 -7.82 -2.15
C MET A 49 -1.62 -7.48 -1.08
N MET A 50 -1.86 -6.44 -0.27
CA MET A 50 -0.99 -6.06 0.86
C MET A 50 -1.40 -6.65 2.20
N MET A 51 -2.65 -7.07 2.36
CA MET A 51 -3.00 -8.05 3.38
C MET A 51 -2.67 -9.41 2.78
N SER A 52 -1.71 -10.13 3.37
CA SER A 52 -1.42 -11.52 3.02
C SER A 52 -2.73 -12.26 2.77
N GLY A 53 -2.89 -12.87 1.58
CA GLY A 53 -4.07 -13.64 1.20
C GLY A 53 -4.23 -14.91 2.05
N GLY A 54 -4.65 -14.72 3.30
CA GLY A 54 -5.09 -15.72 4.25
C GLY A 54 -6.31 -15.18 4.98
N ASP A 55 -7.11 -16.09 5.55
CA ASP A 55 -8.10 -15.83 6.61
C ASP A 55 -7.64 -14.63 7.46
N PRO A 56 -8.44 -13.58 7.79
CA PRO A 56 -7.99 -12.41 8.55
C PRO A 56 -7.27 -12.87 9.82
N GLY A 57 -5.96 -12.99 9.67
CA GLY A 57 -5.22 -14.03 10.35
C GLY A 57 -4.81 -13.49 11.68
N ARG A 58 -5.10 -14.26 12.74
CA ARG A 58 -4.43 -14.09 14.02
C ARG A 58 -2.94 -13.82 13.79
N GLY A 59 -2.43 -12.68 14.27
CA GLY A 59 -1.02 -12.32 14.21
C GLY A 59 -0.63 -11.33 13.11
N ALA A 60 -1.53 -10.47 12.62
CA ALA A 60 -1.18 -9.44 11.64
C ALA A 60 -0.25 -8.38 12.26
N THR A 61 0.88 -8.11 11.60
CA THR A 61 1.82 -7.05 11.97
C THR A 61 1.51 -5.78 11.19
N PHE A 62 1.35 -4.65 11.86
CA PHE A 62 1.19 -3.33 11.24
C PHE A 62 2.13 -2.31 11.85
N TYR A 63 2.30 -1.20 11.14
CA TYR A 63 3.30 -0.19 11.47
C TYR A 63 2.63 1.17 11.65
N ARG A 64 3.04 1.91 12.68
CA ARG A 64 2.56 3.28 12.96
C ARG A 64 3.74 4.24 12.98
N LEU A 65 3.70 5.24 12.12
CA LEU A 65 4.72 6.28 12.05
C LEU A 65 4.29 7.50 12.86
N ARG A 66 5.15 7.96 13.76
CA ARG A 66 4.91 9.07 14.66
C ARG A 66 6.04 10.08 14.62
N GLY A 67 5.68 11.33 14.83
CA GLY A 67 6.58 12.46 14.91
C GLY A 67 6.47 13.13 16.26
N GLU A 68 7.59 13.59 16.79
CA GLU A 68 7.64 14.46 17.95
C GLU A 68 8.00 15.87 17.46
N THR A 69 7.15 16.86 17.73
CA THR A 69 7.34 18.23 17.26
C THR A 69 8.31 19.00 18.15
N VAL A 70 8.84 20.12 17.65
CA VAL A 70 9.65 21.06 18.45
C VAL A 70 8.86 21.60 19.64
N ALA A 71 7.53 21.73 19.51
CA ALA A 71 6.64 22.09 20.62
C ALA A 71 6.50 20.99 21.70
N GLY A 72 7.04 19.80 21.47
CA GLY A 72 6.90 18.65 22.37
C GLY A 72 5.62 17.83 22.16
N GLU A 73 4.87 18.09 21.08
CA GLU A 73 3.66 17.34 20.77
C GLU A 73 4.01 16.04 20.02
N SER A 74 3.33 14.95 20.34
CA SER A 74 3.40 13.70 19.57
C SER A 74 2.27 13.66 18.57
N ILE A 75 2.60 13.52 17.28
CA ILE A 75 1.64 13.46 16.18
C ILE A 75 1.80 12.16 15.38
N ASP A 76 0.69 11.62 14.89
CA ASP A 76 0.76 10.55 13.89
C ASP A 76 1.11 11.15 12.52
N LEU A 77 2.09 10.55 11.85
CA LEU A 77 2.52 10.98 10.53
C LEU A 77 1.92 10.05 9.49
N PRO A 78 0.88 10.47 8.74
CA PRO A 78 0.34 9.67 7.66
C PRO A 78 1.41 9.48 6.57
N PRO A 79 1.82 8.24 6.25
CA PRO A 79 2.90 7.98 5.29
C PRO A 79 2.59 8.51 3.88
N ALA A 80 1.31 8.51 3.51
CA ALA A 80 0.84 9.09 2.24
C ALA A 80 1.16 10.58 2.13
N GLN A 81 1.13 11.32 3.25
CA GLN A 81 1.53 12.71 3.23
C GLN A 81 3.05 12.81 3.02
N LEU A 82 3.87 11.93 3.60
CA LEU A 82 5.33 12.07 3.54
C LEU A 82 5.94 11.89 2.15
N THR A 83 5.42 11.00 1.31
CA THR A 83 6.12 10.67 0.04
C THR A 83 5.39 11.03 -1.24
N ASP A 84 4.10 11.39 -1.16
CA ASP A 84 3.17 11.69 -2.28
C ASP A 84 3.13 10.64 -3.42
N ALA A 85 1.94 10.39 -3.98
CA ALA A 85 1.62 9.45 -5.07
C ALA A 85 2.10 7.96 -5.00
N LEU A 86 3.02 7.58 -4.11
CA LEU A 86 3.67 6.26 -4.05
C LEU A 86 3.46 5.54 -2.71
N SER A 87 2.37 5.83 -1.99
CA SER A 87 2.04 5.23 -0.68
C SER A 87 2.15 3.70 -0.66
N TRP A 88 1.78 3.03 -1.76
CA TRP A 88 1.89 1.58 -1.94
C TRP A 88 3.35 1.08 -1.98
N ARG A 89 4.26 1.77 -2.68
CA ARG A 89 5.67 1.35 -2.75
C ARG A 89 6.40 1.62 -1.44
N HIS A 90 5.91 2.57 -0.66
CA HIS A 90 6.49 2.95 0.62
C HIS A 90 6.35 1.86 1.68
N TRP A 91 5.18 1.23 1.83
CA TRP A 91 5.02 0.15 2.83
C TRP A 91 5.82 -1.10 2.49
N SER A 92 5.94 -1.42 1.20
CA SER A 92 6.88 -2.46 0.75
C SER A 92 8.34 -2.08 1.05
N LEU A 93 8.70 -0.80 0.94
CA LEU A 93 10.01 -0.28 1.34
C LEU A 93 10.23 -0.41 2.85
N VAL A 94 9.24 -0.08 3.68
CA VAL A 94 9.32 -0.26 5.15
C VAL A 94 9.55 -1.72 5.51
N GLY A 95 8.72 -2.63 5.00
CA GLY A 95 8.84 -4.06 5.28
C GLY A 95 10.19 -4.61 4.83
N ALA A 96 10.67 -4.20 3.65
CA ALA A 96 11.97 -4.62 3.16
C ALA A 96 13.14 -4.04 3.97
N VAL A 97 13.07 -2.78 4.42
CA VAL A 97 14.09 -2.19 5.28
C VAL A 97 14.10 -2.83 6.66
N VAL A 98 12.93 -3.11 7.24
CA VAL A 98 12.82 -3.82 8.52
C VAL A 98 13.42 -5.22 8.41
N GLU A 99 13.15 -5.94 7.34
CA GLU A 99 13.67 -7.30 7.13
C GLU A 99 15.07 -7.34 6.50
N ASN A 100 15.73 -6.19 6.30
CA ASN A 100 16.99 -6.06 5.55
C ASN A 100 16.98 -6.75 4.18
N LYS A 101 15.81 -6.84 3.55
CA LYS A 101 15.65 -7.43 2.22
C LYS A 101 16.45 -6.62 1.21
N GLN A 102 17.21 -7.34 0.41
CA GLN A 102 17.93 -6.75 -0.70
C GLN A 102 16.93 -6.25 -1.74
N PHE A 103 16.83 -4.93 -1.91
CA PHE A 103 16.35 -4.39 -3.17
C PHE A 103 17.41 -4.74 -4.21
N THR A 104 17.02 -5.41 -5.29
CA THR A 104 17.91 -5.74 -6.40
C THR A 104 18.31 -4.45 -7.13
N ILE A 105 19.22 -3.68 -6.53
CA ILE A 105 19.81 -2.48 -7.11
C ILE A 105 21.16 -2.93 -7.67
N HIS A 106 21.34 -2.83 -8.98
CA HIS A 106 22.57 -3.24 -9.66
C HIS A 106 23.83 -2.49 -9.19
N SER A 107 23.68 -1.39 -8.44
CA SER A 107 24.77 -0.64 -7.82
C SER A 107 24.36 -0.25 -6.39
N PRO A 108 24.77 -1.02 -5.37
CA PRO A 108 24.45 -0.70 -3.98
C PRO A 108 25.13 0.62 -3.56
N ASN A 109 24.41 1.44 -2.80
CA ASN A 109 24.97 2.67 -2.24
C ASN A 109 26.23 2.35 -1.38
N PRO A 110 27.34 3.11 -1.49
CA PRO A 110 28.57 2.85 -0.74
C PRO A 110 28.39 2.69 0.77
N ALA A 111 27.47 3.46 1.38
CA ALA A 111 27.18 3.36 2.80
C ALA A 111 26.55 2.00 3.19
N ASN A 112 25.83 1.35 2.28
CA ASN A 112 25.27 0.02 2.51
C ASN A 112 26.35 -1.06 2.44
N LEU A 113 27.33 -0.92 1.54
CA LEU A 113 28.48 -1.83 1.44
C LEU A 113 29.32 -1.77 2.71
N MET A 114 29.67 -0.57 3.17
CA MET A 114 30.42 -0.39 4.41
C MET A 114 29.73 -0.99 5.63
N LEU A 115 28.40 -0.85 5.70
CA LEU A 115 27.63 -1.43 6.80
C LEU A 115 27.63 -2.97 6.75
N ALA A 116 27.46 -3.56 5.55
CA ALA A 116 27.54 -5.00 5.37
C ALA A 116 28.94 -5.54 5.71
N ASP A 117 29.99 -4.87 5.27
CA ASP A 117 31.38 -5.24 5.58
C ASP A 117 31.65 -5.17 7.09
N ALA A 118 31.19 -4.12 7.77
CA ALA A 118 31.34 -3.96 9.21
C ALA A 118 30.60 -5.04 10.02
N ALA A 119 29.46 -5.52 9.52
CA ALA A 119 28.71 -6.63 10.11
C ALA A 119 29.28 -8.02 9.74
N GLY A 120 30.23 -8.08 8.80
CA GLY A 120 30.79 -9.32 8.29
C GLY A 120 29.85 -10.08 7.34
N GLY A 121 28.99 -9.36 6.63
CA GLY A 121 28.03 -9.89 5.65
C GLY A 121 26.61 -9.35 5.82
N VAL A 122 25.81 -9.39 4.75
CA VAL A 122 24.41 -8.92 4.76
C VAL A 122 23.54 -9.80 5.67
N GLU A 123 23.83 -11.09 5.72
CA GLU A 123 23.17 -12.08 6.57
C GLU A 123 23.39 -11.87 8.07
N ARG A 124 24.40 -11.08 8.44
CA ARG A 124 24.71 -10.72 9.83
C ARG A 124 24.18 -9.35 10.22
N LEU A 125 23.56 -8.62 9.29
CA LEU A 125 23.00 -7.32 9.60
C LEU A 125 21.86 -7.46 10.63
N PRO A 126 21.90 -6.69 11.73
CA PRO A 126 20.79 -6.67 12.66
C PRO A 126 19.54 -6.18 11.96
N ARG A 127 18.39 -6.72 12.33
CA ARG A 127 17.08 -6.31 11.78
C ARG A 127 16.96 -4.78 11.78
N ALA A 128 16.40 -4.21 10.71
CA ALA A 128 16.17 -2.77 10.57
C ALA A 128 17.45 -1.90 10.66
N ALA A 129 18.62 -2.40 10.25
CA ALA A 129 19.91 -1.72 10.41
C ALA A 129 19.97 -0.31 9.78
N ARG A 130 19.19 -0.07 8.72
CA ARG A 130 19.13 1.21 7.99
C ARG A 130 17.85 2.02 8.25
N LEU A 131 17.04 1.58 9.21
CA LEU A 131 15.79 2.25 9.53
C LEU A 131 15.99 3.66 10.09
N PRO A 132 16.99 3.94 10.96
CA PRO A 132 17.22 5.32 11.43
C PRO A 132 17.44 6.31 10.28
N GLU A 133 18.17 5.93 9.24
CA GLU A 133 18.43 6.76 8.06
C GLU A 133 17.15 7.00 7.26
N LEU A 134 16.31 5.97 7.10
CA LEU A 134 15.00 6.10 6.47
C LEU A 134 14.09 7.06 7.26
N LEU A 135 14.07 6.95 8.59
CA LEU A 135 13.30 7.83 9.46
C LEU A 135 13.79 9.29 9.38
N ARG A 136 15.11 9.51 9.34
CA ARG A 136 15.67 10.85 9.14
C ARG A 136 15.28 11.43 7.79
N ALA A 137 15.35 10.63 6.72
CA ALA A 137 14.94 11.07 5.40
C ALA A 137 13.46 11.49 5.38
N TRP A 138 12.57 10.70 5.98
CA TRP A 138 11.15 11.04 6.08
C TRP A 138 10.88 12.28 6.93
N GLY A 139 11.55 12.40 8.08
CA GLY A 139 11.46 13.59 8.92
C GLY A 139 11.96 14.85 8.21
N GLY A 140 13.05 14.74 7.45
CA GLY A 140 13.55 15.80 6.59
C GLY A 140 12.55 16.23 5.53
N ILE A 141 11.89 15.28 4.85
CA ILE A 141 10.85 15.58 3.85
C ILE A 141 9.63 16.24 4.48
N TYR A 142 9.23 15.83 5.69
CA TYR A 142 8.16 16.50 6.42
C TYR A 142 8.54 17.95 6.74
N ASN A 143 9.72 18.13 7.33
CA ASN A 143 10.22 19.43 7.78
C ASN A 143 10.49 20.40 6.62
N SER A 144 10.85 19.92 5.43
CA SER A 144 11.10 20.79 4.27
C SER A 144 9.86 21.52 3.77
N ARG A 145 8.67 21.05 4.16
CA ARG A 145 7.37 21.67 3.79
C ARG A 145 6.89 22.71 4.79
N LEU A 146 7.61 22.87 5.89
CA LEU A 146 7.27 23.80 6.96
C LEU A 146 8.33 24.92 7.03
N PRO A 147 7.92 26.15 7.39
CA PRO A 147 8.88 27.22 7.69
C PRO A 147 9.87 26.82 8.78
N GLU A 148 11.11 27.34 8.74
CA GLU A 148 12.19 26.97 9.68
C GLU A 148 11.83 27.22 11.15
N GLY A 149 11.07 28.27 11.46
CA GLY A 149 10.61 28.59 12.83
C GLY A 149 9.31 27.91 13.26
N SER A 150 8.75 27.00 12.46
CA SER A 150 7.46 26.37 12.78
C SER A 150 7.57 25.41 13.96
N ALA A 151 6.76 25.63 14.99
CA ALA A 151 6.66 24.73 16.15
C ALA A 151 6.16 23.31 15.78
N LYS A 152 5.56 23.16 14.59
CA LYS A 152 5.11 21.88 14.03
C LYS A 152 6.22 21.06 13.38
N ARG A 153 7.42 21.62 13.19
CA ARG A 153 8.58 20.85 12.72
C ARG A 153 8.83 19.70 13.68
N LEU A 154 9.28 18.60 13.12
CA LEU A 154 9.67 17.42 13.87
C LEU A 154 11.08 17.60 14.42
N ARG A 155 11.25 17.25 15.70
CA ARG A 155 12.57 17.04 16.33
C ARG A 155 12.97 15.56 16.29
N ALA A 156 12.00 14.65 16.29
CA ALA A 156 12.23 13.22 16.17
C ALA A 156 11.13 12.51 15.36
N VAL A 157 11.47 11.36 14.80
CA VAL A 157 10.55 10.46 14.09
C VAL A 157 10.70 9.05 14.66
N ARG A 158 9.58 8.35 14.82
CA ARG A 158 9.54 6.99 15.36
C ARG A 158 8.62 6.10 14.54
N LEU A 159 9.06 4.88 14.26
CA LEU A 159 8.24 3.82 13.68
C LEU A 159 8.00 2.75 14.75
N ASP A 160 6.73 2.50 15.03
CA ASP A 160 6.27 1.50 15.99
C ASP A 160 5.66 0.31 15.26
N VAL A 161 6.04 -0.89 15.67
CA VAL A 161 5.50 -2.15 15.17
C VAL A 161 4.47 -2.67 16.15
N TYR A 162 3.31 -2.99 15.64
CA TYR A 162 2.22 -3.55 16.39
C TYR A 162 1.81 -4.91 15.84
N ARG A 163 1.36 -5.80 16.72
CA ARG A 163 0.79 -7.08 16.37
C ARG A 163 -0.65 -7.14 16.84
N TRP A 164 -1.52 -7.68 15.99
CA TRP A 164 -2.90 -7.99 16.31
C TRP A 164 -3.11 -9.50 16.33
N ASP A 165 -3.35 -10.05 17.52
CA ASP A 165 -3.43 -11.50 17.72
C ASP A 165 -4.82 -12.11 17.39
N GLY A 166 -5.77 -11.29 16.92
CA GLY A 166 -7.05 -11.75 16.36
C GLY A 166 -7.99 -12.43 17.36
N ARG A 167 -7.91 -12.06 18.65
CA ARG A 167 -8.76 -12.63 19.71
C ARG A 167 -10.01 -11.81 20.00
N ALA A 168 -9.88 -10.50 20.24
CA ALA A 168 -11.00 -9.59 20.51
C ALA A 168 -10.72 -8.19 19.91
N TYR A 169 -11.78 -7.44 19.59
CA TYR A 169 -11.66 -6.05 19.12
C TYR A 169 -11.12 -5.08 20.18
N GLU A 170 -11.16 -5.48 21.44
CA GLU A 170 -10.68 -4.70 22.59
C GLU A 170 -9.17 -4.90 22.84
N ASP A 171 -8.59 -5.95 22.25
CA ASP A 171 -7.18 -6.35 22.38
C ASP A 171 -6.42 -6.03 21.08
N TYR A 172 -6.61 -4.79 20.62
CA TYR A 172 -5.89 -4.25 19.47
C TYR A 172 -4.56 -3.68 19.95
N GLU A 173 -3.51 -3.95 19.18
CA GLU A 173 -2.22 -3.24 19.24
C GLU A 173 -1.29 -3.64 20.41
N HIS A 174 -0.72 -4.84 20.37
CA HIS A 174 0.48 -5.13 21.18
C HIS A 174 1.71 -4.51 20.53
N LEU A 175 2.36 -3.56 21.21
CA LEU A 175 3.63 -3.01 20.76
C LEU A 175 4.68 -4.13 20.77
N VAL A 176 5.28 -4.40 19.60
CA VAL A 176 6.31 -5.40 19.42
C VAL A 176 7.68 -4.77 19.51
N GLU A 177 7.90 -3.69 18.76
CA GLU A 177 9.21 -3.07 18.59
C GLU A 177 9.05 -1.61 18.17
N SER A 178 10.07 -0.80 18.43
CA SER A 178 10.07 0.62 18.09
C SER A 178 11.46 1.08 17.69
N TRP A 179 11.53 1.92 16.67
CA TRP A 179 12.76 2.58 16.24
C TRP A 179 12.54 4.08 16.15
N ARG A 180 13.44 4.85 16.77
CA ARG A 180 13.38 6.32 16.84
C ARG A 180 14.66 6.93 16.27
N ALA A 181 14.52 8.03 15.55
CA ALA A 181 15.62 8.84 15.06
C ALA A 181 15.38 10.34 15.34
N GLU A 182 16.41 11.02 15.83
CA GLU A 182 16.45 12.49 15.94
C GLU A 182 16.72 13.13 14.56
N LEU A 183 16.24 14.37 14.38
CA LEU A 183 16.33 15.15 13.14
C LEU A 183 17.22 16.39 13.27
#